data_AF-A0A023WX89-F1
#
_entry.id   AF-A0A023WX89-F1
#
_cell.length_a   1.000
_cell.length_b   1.000
_cell.length_c   1.000
_cell.angle_alpha   90.00
_cell.angle_beta   90.00
_cell.angle_gamma   90.00
#
_symmetry.space_group_name_H-M   'P 1'
#
loop_
_entity.id
_entity.type
_entity.pdbx_description
1 polymer ?
#
loop_
_entity_poly.entity_id
_entity_poly.type
_entity_poly.pdbx_seq_one_letter_code
_entity_poly.pdbx_strand_id
1 'polypeptide(L)'
;MADSDRPRYRVDADRQTAHRRVRYVETNRPDDGSCTLCQLDEENPAPLDENPAMAQDDPSNEENEAFAESTLIQAIENQLEAGEPAAVQATLNKLTLVGYERDECLQMMALVLAHEIRSMLAEDRPFDGAVYEAMLRKLPELPEATE
;
A
#
# COMPACT_ATOMS: atom_id res chain seq x y z
N MET A 1 48.36 4.72 27.85
CA MET A 1 47.21 3.79 28.03
C MET A 1 45.96 4.66 28.00
N ALA A 2 45.31 4.74 26.84
CA ALA A 2 44.08 5.51 26.67
C ALA A 2 42.92 4.64 27.17
N ASP A 3 42.10 5.21 28.04
CA ASP A 3 40.98 4.57 28.72
C ASP A 3 39.80 4.50 27.73
N SER A 4 39.82 3.49 26.86
CA SER A 4 38.89 3.32 25.72
C SER A 4 37.55 2.67 26.10
N ASP A 5 37.31 2.42 27.38
CA ASP A 5 36.13 1.67 27.84
C ASP A 5 35.32 2.46 28.85
N ARG A 6 34.90 3.67 28.46
CA ARG A 6 33.99 4.48 29.27
C ARG A 6 32.66 4.69 28.54
N PRO A 7 31.56 4.08 29.02
CA PRO A 7 30.27 4.20 28.33
C PRO A 7 29.80 5.65 28.28
N ARG A 8 29.38 6.12 27.09
CA ARG A 8 28.82 7.45 26.89
C ARG A 8 27.38 7.50 27.41
N TYR A 9 27.23 7.78 28.70
CA TYR A 9 25.92 8.04 29.28
C TYR A 9 25.58 9.54 29.24
N ARG A 10 24.30 9.87 28.99
CA ARG A 10 23.78 11.22 29.24
C ARG A 10 23.06 11.22 30.59
N VAL A 11 23.39 12.20 31.44
CA VAL A 11 22.73 12.36 32.72
C VAL A 11 21.89 13.63 32.69
N ASP A 12 20.58 13.45 32.70
CA ASP A 12 19.65 14.55 32.89
C ASP A 12 19.41 14.73 34.39
N ALA A 13 19.69 15.94 34.89
CA ALA A 13 19.41 16.32 36.27
C ALA A 13 18.42 17.48 36.26
N ASP A 14 17.15 17.18 36.45
CA ASP A 14 16.11 18.18 36.64
C ASP A 14 16.17 18.70 38.08
N ARG A 15 16.25 20.02 38.28
CA ARG A 15 16.38 20.65 39.61
C ARG A 15 15.12 20.51 40.47
N GLN A 16 14.00 20.07 39.90
CA GLN A 16 12.74 19.87 40.62
C GLN A 16 12.57 18.45 41.18
N THR A 17 13.50 17.53 40.88
CA THR A 17 13.35 16.12 41.26
C THR A 17 14.53 15.62 42.11
N ALA A 18 14.24 14.87 43.18
CA ALA A 18 15.26 14.37 44.11
C ALA A 18 16.05 13.14 43.62
N HIS A 19 15.85 12.69 42.37
CA HIS A 19 16.58 11.56 41.78
C HIS A 19 17.16 11.90 40.41
N ARG A 20 18.35 11.37 40.12
CA ARG A 20 19.11 11.64 38.89
C ARG A 20 18.98 10.45 37.93
N ARG A 21 18.59 10.70 36.67
CA ARG A 21 18.40 9.64 35.66
C ARG A 21 19.58 9.58 34.71
N VAL A 22 20.14 8.38 34.53
CA VAL A 22 21.24 8.10 33.60
C VAL A 22 20.67 7.31 32.43
N ARG A 23 20.88 7.78 31.20
CA ARG A 23 20.51 7.05 29.97
C ARG A 23 21.77 6.60 29.24
N TYR A 24 21.77 5.33 28.84
CA TYR A 24 22.79 4.76 27.96
C TYR A 24 22.52 5.22 26.51
N VAL A 25 23.56 5.58 25.78
CA VAL A 25 23.48 5.98 24.36
C VAL A 25 24.36 5.04 23.55
N GLU A 26 23.75 4.13 22.82
CA GLU A 26 24.46 3.28 21.85
C GLU A 26 24.77 4.11 20.60
N THR A 27 26.04 4.10 20.17
CA THR A 27 26.47 4.77 18.94
C THR A 27 27.14 3.75 18.03
N ASN A 28 26.79 3.74 16.74
CA ASN A 28 27.34 2.83 15.73
C ASN A 28 28.85 3.04 15.44
N ARG A 29 29.47 4.04 16.08
CA ARG A 29 30.90 4.36 16.04
C ARG A 29 31.55 4.06 17.40
N PRO A 30 32.21 2.91 17.57
CA PRO A 30 33.12 2.67 18.68
C PRO A 30 34.35 3.60 18.61
N ASP A 31 34.99 3.81 19.76
CA ASP A 31 36.08 4.77 19.94
C ASP A 31 37.43 4.32 19.35
N ASP A 32 37.52 3.07 18.88
CA ASP A 32 38.66 2.54 18.13
C ASP A 32 38.62 2.88 16.63
N GLY A 33 37.59 3.62 16.20
CA GLY A 33 37.42 4.07 14.82
C GLY A 33 36.82 3.02 13.88
N SER A 34 36.50 1.82 14.38
CA SER A 34 35.88 0.76 13.58
C SER A 34 34.38 1.02 13.40
N CYS A 35 33.96 1.63 12.28
CA CYS A 35 32.53 1.83 12.05
C CYS A 35 31.85 0.48 11.79
N THR A 36 31.01 0.03 12.73
CA THR A 36 30.26 -1.25 12.62
C THR A 36 29.41 -1.34 11.36
N LEU A 37 28.84 -0.21 10.92
CA LEU A 37 28.08 -0.09 9.67
C LEU A 37 28.98 -0.30 8.43
N CYS A 38 30.21 0.22 8.44
CA CYS A 38 31.13 0.04 7.32
C CYS A 38 31.68 -1.38 7.24
N GLN A 39 31.90 -2.05 8.38
CA GLN A 39 32.30 -3.47 8.39
C GLN A 39 31.21 -4.35 7.79
N LEU A 40 29.95 -4.10 8.12
CA LEU A 40 28.80 -4.84 7.56
C LEU A 40 28.68 -4.66 6.04
N ASP A 41 28.91 -3.45 5.53
CA ASP A 41 28.89 -3.18 4.08
C ASP A 41 30.05 -3.88 3.34
N GLU A 42 31.19 -4.08 4.00
CA GLU A 42 32.37 -4.75 3.42
C GLU A 42 32.28 -6.28 3.51
N GLU A 43 31.64 -6.81 4.56
CA GLU A 43 31.35 -8.24 4.74
C GLU A 43 30.17 -8.72 3.90
N ASN A 44 29.22 -7.83 3.58
CA ASN A 44 28.07 -8.11 2.72
C ASN A 44 27.94 -7.03 1.64
N PRO A 45 28.87 -6.98 0.67
CA PRO A 45 28.82 -5.98 -0.38
C PRO A 45 27.52 -6.15 -1.16
N ALA A 46 26.84 -5.03 -1.42
CA ALA A 46 25.75 -5.02 -2.39
C ALA A 46 26.29 -5.63 -3.70
N PRO A 47 25.57 -6.57 -4.33
CA PRO A 47 26.00 -7.11 -5.61
C PRO A 47 26.18 -5.94 -6.57
N LEU A 48 27.40 -5.74 -7.04
CA LEU A 48 27.70 -4.82 -8.13
C LEU A 48 27.13 -5.47 -9.39
N ASP A 49 25.86 -5.21 -9.68
CA ASP A 49 25.22 -5.65 -10.91
C ASP A 49 25.94 -5.01 -12.12
N GLU A 50 26.88 -5.75 -12.72
CA GLU A 50 27.42 -5.47 -14.04
C GLU A 50 26.42 -5.77 -15.18
N ASN A 51 25.14 -6.00 -14.84
CA ASN A 51 24.03 -5.94 -15.78
C ASN A 51 22.79 -5.46 -15.03
N PRO A 52 22.28 -4.25 -15.27
CA PRO A 52 20.90 -3.95 -14.95
C PRO A 52 20.04 -4.69 -15.98
N ALA A 53 19.97 -6.02 -15.86
CA ALA A 53 18.88 -6.80 -16.42
C ALA A 53 17.69 -6.71 -15.45
N MET A 54 17.31 -5.48 -15.10
CA MET A 54 15.91 -5.15 -15.08
C MET A 54 15.51 -5.27 -16.54
N ALA A 55 15.15 -6.48 -16.97
CA ALA A 55 14.20 -6.60 -18.04
C ALA A 55 13.08 -5.66 -17.62
N GLN A 56 13.03 -4.51 -18.28
CA GLN A 56 11.78 -3.83 -18.48
C GLN A 56 10.96 -4.85 -19.28
N ASP A 57 10.40 -5.84 -18.58
CA ASP A 57 9.07 -6.29 -18.90
C ASP A 57 8.27 -4.99 -18.75
N ASP A 58 8.20 -4.23 -19.84
CA ASP A 58 7.09 -3.34 -20.09
C ASP A 58 5.96 -4.33 -20.37
N PRO A 59 5.18 -4.75 -19.35
CA PRO A 59 4.08 -5.67 -19.57
C PRO A 59 3.30 -5.13 -20.76
N SER A 60 3.01 -6.02 -21.70
CA SER A 60 2.17 -5.63 -22.83
C SER A 60 0.90 -4.95 -22.29
N ASN A 61 0.34 -4.00 -23.03
CA ASN A 61 -0.83 -3.25 -22.54
C ASN A 61 -1.95 -4.19 -22.04
N GLU A 62 -2.07 -5.39 -22.62
CA GLU A 62 -2.98 -6.47 -22.22
C GLU A 62 -2.68 -7.04 -20.82
N GLU A 63 -1.40 -7.26 -20.48
CA GLU A 63 -0.99 -7.75 -19.14
C GLU A 63 -1.24 -6.69 -18.06
N ASN A 64 -1.02 -5.41 -18.38
CA ASN A 64 -1.34 -4.30 -17.49
C ASN A 64 -2.86 -4.16 -17.25
N GLU A 65 -3.67 -4.30 -18.30
CA GLU A 65 -5.12 -4.24 -18.20
C GLU A 65 -5.68 -5.40 -17.35
N ALA A 66 -5.19 -6.63 -17.56
CA ALA A 66 -5.59 -7.79 -16.75
C ALA A 66 -5.17 -7.64 -15.28
N PHE A 67 -3.99 -7.08 -15.02
CA PHE A 67 -3.54 -6.77 -13.67
C PHE A 67 -4.44 -5.73 -12.98
N ALA A 68 -4.82 -4.67 -13.69
CA ALA A 68 -5.73 -3.66 -13.18
C ALA A 68 -7.12 -4.25 -12.86
N GLU A 69 -7.67 -5.09 -13.76
CA GLU A 69 -8.95 -5.76 -13.55
C GLU A 69 -8.94 -6.64 -12.29
N SER A 70 -7.95 -7.53 -12.16
CA SER A 70 -7.84 -8.41 -10.99
C SER A 70 -7.74 -7.65 -9.66
N THR A 71 -7.01 -6.53 -9.65
CA THR A 71 -6.88 -5.66 -8.47
C THR A 71 -8.22 -5.03 -8.09
N LEU A 72 -9.02 -4.60 -9.08
CA LEU A 72 -10.34 -4.02 -8.87
C LEU A 72 -11.34 -5.07 -8.36
N ILE A 73 -11.30 -6.29 -8.91
CA ILE A 73 -12.13 -7.39 -8.41
C ILE A 73 -11.79 -7.69 -6.95
N GLN A 74 -10.51 -7.79 -6.61
CA GLN A 74 -10.08 -7.99 -5.22
C GLN A 74 -10.56 -6.86 -4.31
N ALA A 75 -10.56 -5.61 -4.77
CA ALA A 75 -11.11 -4.50 -4.01
C ALA A 75 -12.61 -4.66 -3.72
N ILE A 76 -13.41 -5.15 -4.69
CA ILE A 76 -14.83 -5.46 -4.47
C ILE A 76 -15.00 -6.60 -3.46
N GLU A 77 -14.17 -7.64 -3.53
CA GLU A 77 -14.22 -8.74 -2.56
C GLU A 77 -13.92 -8.25 -1.13
N ASN A 78 -12.92 -7.39 -0.98
CA ASN A 78 -12.60 -6.76 0.30
C ASN A 78 -13.78 -5.93 0.83
N GLN A 79 -14.51 -5.22 -0.04
CA GLN A 79 -15.71 -4.47 0.35
C GLN A 79 -16.87 -5.38 0.78
N LEU A 80 -17.04 -6.53 0.11
CA LEU A 80 -18.02 -7.55 0.50
C LEU A 80 -17.68 -8.15 1.86
N GLU A 81 -16.41 -8.44 2.12
CA GLU A 81 -15.94 -8.95 3.41
C GLU A 81 -16.10 -7.90 4.53
N ALA A 82 -15.79 -6.64 4.24
CA ALA A 82 -15.99 -5.53 5.18
C ALA A 82 -17.47 -5.19 5.41
N GLY A 83 -18.37 -5.54 4.47
CA GLY A 83 -19.78 -5.16 4.51
C GLY A 83 -20.03 -3.68 4.19
N GLU A 84 -19.03 -2.96 3.68
CA GLU A 84 -19.08 -1.52 3.40
C GLU A 84 -18.55 -1.21 1.98
N PRO A 85 -19.28 -0.42 1.17
CA PRO A 85 -20.62 0.10 1.44
C PRO A 85 -21.70 -0.99 1.32
N ALA A 86 -22.80 -0.85 2.08
CA ALA A 86 -23.91 -1.81 2.05
C ALA A 86 -24.53 -2.01 0.65
N ALA A 87 -24.33 -1.03 -0.25
CA ALA A 87 -24.73 -1.13 -1.65
C ALA A 87 -24.04 -2.28 -2.39
N VAL A 88 -22.80 -2.64 -2.04
CA VAL A 88 -22.01 -3.70 -2.71
C VAL A 88 -22.71 -5.05 -2.55
N GLN A 89 -23.02 -5.43 -1.31
CA GLN A 89 -23.74 -6.67 -1.02
C GLN A 89 -25.16 -6.65 -1.61
N ALA A 90 -25.86 -5.51 -1.54
CA ALA A 90 -27.20 -5.38 -2.11
C ALA A 90 -27.21 -5.57 -3.63
N THR A 91 -26.23 -5.01 -4.33
CA THR A 91 -26.06 -5.14 -5.78
C THR A 91 -25.74 -6.58 -6.17
N LEU A 92 -24.81 -7.24 -5.47
CA LEU A 92 -24.50 -8.64 -5.70
C LEU A 92 -25.73 -9.54 -5.50
N ASN A 93 -26.48 -9.35 -4.41
CA ASN A 93 -27.70 -10.10 -4.16
C ASN A 93 -28.75 -9.87 -5.27
N LYS A 94 -28.91 -8.61 -5.71
CA LYS A 94 -29.84 -8.27 -6.78
C LYS A 94 -29.46 -8.95 -8.10
N LEU A 95 -28.20 -8.90 -8.50
CA LEU A 95 -27.75 -9.47 -9.78
C LEU A 95 -27.84 -11.00 -9.77
N THR A 96 -27.43 -11.65 -8.67
CA THR A 96 -27.56 -13.11 -8.54
C THR A 96 -29.02 -13.58 -8.53
N LEU A 97 -29.94 -12.79 -7.95
CA LEU A 97 -31.40 -13.06 -8.05
C LEU A 97 -31.95 -12.98 -9.48
N VAL A 98 -31.36 -12.15 -10.34
CA VAL A 98 -31.73 -12.04 -11.76
C VAL A 98 -31.12 -13.16 -12.60
N GLY A 99 -30.19 -13.94 -12.04
CA GLY A 99 -29.60 -15.13 -12.66
C GLY A 99 -28.18 -14.91 -13.21
N TYR A 100 -27.53 -13.81 -12.87
CA TYR A 100 -26.11 -13.61 -13.19
C TYR A 100 -25.22 -14.45 -12.27
N GLU A 101 -24.15 -15.01 -12.83
CA GLU A 101 -23.14 -15.72 -12.05
C GLU A 101 -22.38 -14.74 -11.16
N ARG A 102 -21.88 -15.24 -10.03
CA ARG A 102 -21.16 -14.39 -9.06
C ARG A 102 -19.97 -13.68 -9.71
N ASP A 103 -19.18 -14.40 -10.49
CA ASP A 103 -17.97 -13.85 -11.11
C ASP A 103 -18.30 -12.74 -12.11
N GLU A 104 -19.37 -12.91 -12.89
CA GLU A 104 -19.88 -11.87 -13.80
C GLU A 104 -20.39 -10.64 -13.04
N CYS A 105 -21.05 -10.85 -11.89
CA CYS A 105 -21.44 -9.75 -11.00
C CYS A 105 -20.22 -8.96 -10.51
N LEU A 106 -19.17 -9.66 -10.07
CA LEU A 106 -17.94 -9.03 -9.58
C LEU A 106 -17.24 -8.24 -10.70
N GLN A 107 -17.19 -8.78 -11.92
CA GLN A 107 -16.65 -8.07 -13.09
C GLN A 107 -17.43 -6.78 -13.38
N MET A 108 -18.77 -6.83 -13.41
CA MET A 108 -19.61 -5.64 -13.61
C MET A 108 -19.39 -4.59 -12.50
N MET A 109 -19.27 -5.04 -11.24
CA MET A 109 -19.02 -4.15 -10.11
C MET A 109 -17.60 -3.54 -10.16
N ALA A 110 -16.61 -4.29 -10.63
CA ALA A 110 -15.25 -3.81 -10.86
C ALA A 110 -15.21 -2.75 -11.98
N LEU A 111 -15.98 -2.91 -13.06
CA LEU A 111 -16.11 -1.89 -14.11
C LEU A 111 -16.69 -0.57 -13.59
N VAL A 112 -17.69 -0.64 -12.70
CA VAL A 112 -18.24 0.55 -12.04
C VAL A 112 -17.18 1.24 -11.16
N LEU A 113 -16.39 0.47 -10.43
CA LEU A 113 -15.29 1.00 -9.62
C LEU A 113 -14.20 1.64 -10.49
N ALA A 114 -13.84 0.99 -11.60
CA ALA A 114 -12.88 1.50 -12.57
C ALA A 114 -13.33 2.84 -13.17
N HIS A 115 -14.62 2.97 -13.49
CA HIS A 115 -15.19 4.21 -14.00
C HIS A 115 -15.05 5.35 -12.99
N GLU A 116 -15.40 5.12 -11.72
CA GLU A 116 -15.25 6.15 -10.68
C GLU A 116 -13.78 6.53 -10.45
N ILE A 117 -12.86 5.56 -10.44
CA ILE A 117 -11.42 5.85 -10.32
C ILE A 117 -10.92 6.65 -11.51
N ARG A 118 -11.38 6.35 -12.73
CA ARG A 118 -11.02 7.11 -13.94
C ARG A 118 -11.52 8.54 -13.85
N SER A 119 -12.78 8.76 -13.47
CA SER A 119 -13.34 10.11 -13.29
C SER A 119 -12.61 10.88 -12.18
N MET A 120 -12.30 10.21 -11.07
CA MET A 120 -11.52 10.76 -9.96
C MET A 120 -10.15 11.28 -10.45
N LEU A 121 -9.44 10.50 -11.25
CA LEU A 121 -8.14 10.87 -11.82
C LEU A 121 -8.24 11.94 -12.91
N ALA A 122 -9.25 11.86 -13.79
CA ALA A 122 -9.44 12.80 -14.89
C ALA A 122 -9.83 14.20 -14.40
N GLU A 123 -10.63 14.28 -13.34
CA GLU A 123 -11.12 15.54 -12.77
C GLU A 123 -10.24 16.05 -11.61
N ASP A 124 -9.17 15.33 -11.25
CA ASP A 124 -8.31 15.61 -10.08
C ASP A 124 -9.12 15.86 -8.80
N ARG A 125 -10.09 14.97 -8.55
CA ARG A 125 -11.02 15.06 -7.41
C ARG A 125 -10.87 13.87 -6.46
N PRO A 126 -11.36 13.94 -5.21
CA PRO A 126 -11.44 12.75 -4.37
C PRO A 126 -12.51 11.76 -4.86
N PHE A 127 -12.37 10.50 -4.45
CA PHE A 127 -13.35 9.44 -4.73
C PHE A 127 -14.73 9.79 -4.15
N ASP A 128 -15.78 9.67 -4.95
CA ASP A 128 -17.16 9.96 -4.54
C ASP A 128 -17.93 8.64 -4.31
N GLY A 129 -18.03 8.26 -3.04
CA GLY A 129 -18.77 7.07 -2.62
C GLY A 129 -20.25 7.13 -2.96
N ALA A 130 -20.89 8.31 -2.98
CA ALA A 130 -22.30 8.42 -3.27
C ALA A 130 -22.59 8.19 -4.77
N VAL A 131 -21.73 8.71 -5.65
CA VAL A 131 -21.79 8.46 -7.09
C VAL A 131 -21.52 6.99 -7.38
N TYR A 132 -20.48 6.42 -6.77
CA TYR A 132 -20.16 5.00 -6.87
C TYR A 132 -21.34 4.10 -6.47
N GLU A 133 -21.95 4.34 -5.30
CA GLU A 133 -23.11 3.56 -4.85
C GLU A 133 -24.33 3.73 -5.77
N ALA A 134 -24.54 4.93 -6.33
CA ALA A 134 -25.61 5.17 -7.28
C ALA A 134 -25.41 4.36 -8.57
N MET A 135 -24.17 4.26 -9.06
CA MET A 135 -23.83 3.44 -10.22
C MET A 135 -23.99 1.94 -9.94
N LEU A 136 -23.52 1.46 -8.78
CA LEU A 136 -23.72 0.06 -8.38
C LEU A 136 -25.20 -0.34 -8.37
N ARG A 137 -26.10 0.56 -7.95
CA ARG A 137 -27.53 0.29 -7.93
C ARG A 137 -28.16 0.23 -9.32
N LYS A 138 -27.54 0.83 -10.34
CA LYS A 138 -28.01 0.81 -11.75
C LYS A 138 -27.62 -0.47 -12.51
N LEU A 139 -26.64 -1.24 -12.02
CA LEU A 139 -26.28 -2.53 -12.64
C LEU A 139 -27.53 -3.40 -12.87
N PRO A 140 -27.67 -4.06 -14.03
CA PRO A 140 -26.62 -4.38 -15.01
C PRO A 140 -26.31 -3.29 -16.04
N GLU A 141 -26.93 -2.11 -15.98
CA GLU A 141 -26.57 -1.00 -16.86
C GLU A 141 -25.18 -0.46 -16.48
N LEU A 142 -24.19 -0.68 -17.36
CA LEU A 142 -22.81 -0.24 -17.16
C LEU A 142 -22.66 1.25 -17.51
N PRO A 143 -21.78 1.99 -16.81
CA PRO A 143 -21.48 3.37 -17.18
C PRO A 143 -20.81 3.41 -18.56
N GLU A 144 -21.12 4.45 -19.34
CA GLU A 144 -20.48 4.65 -20.64
C GLU A 144 -18.98 4.85 -20.44
N ALA A 145 -18.17 4.07 -21.17
CA ALA A 145 -16.74 4.29 -21.23
C ALA A 145 -16.51 5.64 -21.91
N THR A 146 -16.16 6.65 -21.14
CA THR A 146 -15.71 7.93 -21.71
C THR A 146 -14.34 7.68 -22.34
N GLU A 147 -14.25 7.76 -23.67
CA GLU A 147 -13.00 7.67 -24.45
C GLU A 147 -12.04 8.82 -24.11
#